data_AF-A0A1H2TE64-F1
#
_entry.id   AF-A0A1H2TE64-F1
#
_cell.length_a   1.000
_cell.length_b   1.000
_cell.length_c   1.000
_cell.angle_alpha   90.00
_cell.angle_beta   90.00
_cell.angle_gamma   90.00
#
_symmetry.space_group_name_H-M   'P 1'
#
loop_
_entity.id
_entity.type
_entity.pdbx_description
1 polymer ?
#
loop_
_entity_poly.entity_id
_entity_poly.type
_entity_poly.pdbx_seq_one_letter_code
_entity_poly.pdbx_strand_id
1 'polypeptide(L)'
;MKNDKLYFYLLFFLLSCSVGFSQESNKEVKAKINVEQVENMLTIIGTAENLDSEFKNISFKLTVFRSNKSNSNKSKNSQDGRVTLKPIQKVNLSKTQINFNKDDQIILLLLIYDENDVIIGKDRVVVGGDEESKVSVVKPKDGLEMIGIVANETKTRLGNEFYDYFYYEYSKLKINSNKVVSVGEELTVGITTKIIVSVNGDVIDEFIARPDDEFLKYMATVSSDNVFKYFKNLEKQALYLTRY
;
A
#
# COMPACT_ATOMS: atom_id res chain seq x y z
N MET A 1 -6.65 -60.81 21.05
CA MET A 1 -6.39 -60.78 19.60
C MET A 1 -7.38 -60.00 18.74
N LYS A 2 -8.70 -59.95 19.02
CA LYS A 2 -9.65 -59.10 18.26
C LYS A 2 -9.67 -57.63 18.74
N ASN A 3 -9.53 -57.41 20.05
CA ASN A 3 -9.49 -56.07 20.64
C ASN A 3 -8.15 -55.35 20.40
N ASP A 4 -7.04 -56.07 20.31
CA ASP A 4 -5.71 -55.45 20.08
C ASP A 4 -5.61 -54.79 18.69
N LYS A 5 -6.29 -55.37 17.68
CA LYS A 5 -6.41 -54.77 16.35
C LYS A 5 -7.28 -53.51 16.37
N LEU A 6 -8.32 -53.47 17.21
CA LEU A 6 -9.18 -52.29 17.37
C LEU A 6 -8.42 -51.11 17.97
N TYR A 7 -7.60 -51.34 19.00
CA TYR A 7 -6.72 -50.31 19.57
C TYR A 7 -5.68 -49.83 18.56
N PHE A 8 -5.15 -50.72 17.72
CA PHE A 8 -4.22 -50.36 16.65
C PHE A 8 -4.86 -49.46 15.59
N TYR A 9 -6.09 -49.75 15.16
CA TYR A 9 -6.84 -48.87 14.24
C TYR A 9 -7.23 -47.53 14.88
N LEU A 10 -7.56 -47.52 16.17
CA LEU A 10 -7.87 -46.30 16.92
C LEU A 10 -6.63 -45.39 17.06
N LEU A 11 -5.45 -45.97 17.29
CA LEU A 11 -4.19 -45.24 17.38
C LEU A 11 -3.78 -44.66 16.01
N PHE A 12 -4.04 -45.38 14.92
CA PHE A 12 -3.78 -44.90 13.56
C PHE A 12 -4.73 -43.77 13.13
N PHE A 13 -5.97 -43.79 13.61
CA PHE A 13 -6.95 -42.72 13.38
C PHE A 13 -6.63 -41.43 14.15
N LEU A 14 -6.00 -41.52 15.32
CA LEU A 14 -5.56 -40.34 16.09
C LEU A 14 -4.32 -39.67 15.49
N LEU A 15 -3.48 -40.40 14.74
CA LEU A 15 -2.27 -39.88 14.09
C LEU A 15 -2.52 -39.16 12.75
N SER A 16 -3.74 -39.18 12.22
CA SER A 16 -4.09 -38.55 10.93
C SER A 16 -4.70 -37.14 11.09
N CYS A 17 -4.88 -36.64 12.31
CA CYS A 17 -5.44 -35.32 12.57
C CYS A 17 -4.35 -34.25 12.77
N SER A 18 -3.44 -34.11 11.80
CA SER A 18 -2.58 -32.93 11.74
C SER A 18 -3.38 -31.78 11.13
N VAL A 19 -3.97 -30.95 11.97
CA VAL A 19 -4.53 -29.66 11.55
C VAL A 19 -3.39 -28.77 11.04
N GLY A 20 -3.26 -28.70 9.71
CA GLY A 20 -2.34 -27.76 9.07
C GLY A 20 -2.90 -26.35 9.20
N PHE A 21 -2.39 -25.57 10.16
CA PHE A 21 -2.63 -24.13 10.17
C PHE A 21 -1.83 -23.51 9.02
N SER A 22 -2.52 -23.14 7.94
CA SER A 22 -1.92 -22.29 6.90
C SER A 22 -1.73 -20.88 7.47
N GLN A 23 -0.49 -20.41 7.55
CA GLN A 23 -0.21 -18.99 7.83
C GLN A 23 -0.51 -18.17 6.57
N GLU A 24 -1.68 -17.53 6.57
CA GLU A 24 -2.03 -16.56 5.53
C GLU A 24 -1.30 -15.23 5.78
N SER A 25 -0.27 -14.98 4.99
CA SER A 25 0.40 -13.68 4.90
C SER A 25 -0.49 -12.64 4.22
N ASN A 26 -0.31 -11.35 4.51
CA ASN A 26 -1.10 -10.21 4.03
C ASN A 26 -2.49 -10.04 4.66
N LYS A 27 -2.73 -10.58 5.87
CA LYS A 27 -3.97 -10.33 6.63
C LYS A 27 -3.99 -8.98 7.33
N GLU A 28 -2.92 -8.71 8.05
CA GLU A 28 -2.81 -7.54 8.92
C GLU A 28 -2.03 -6.40 8.23
N VAL A 29 -0.98 -6.77 7.51
CA VAL A 29 -0.16 -5.83 6.74
C VAL A 29 -0.06 -6.34 5.30
N LYS A 30 -0.57 -5.55 4.36
CA LYS A 30 -0.52 -5.87 2.94
C LYS A 30 0.78 -5.35 2.34
N ALA A 31 1.61 -6.26 1.86
CA ALA A 31 2.79 -5.95 1.07
C ALA A 31 2.41 -5.78 -0.41
N LYS A 32 2.99 -4.79 -1.09
CA LYS A 32 2.86 -4.64 -2.53
C LYS A 32 4.10 -4.02 -3.16
N ILE A 33 4.56 -4.60 -4.27
CA ILE A 33 5.64 -4.10 -5.12
C ILE A 33 5.00 -3.45 -6.36
N ASN A 34 5.30 -2.18 -6.58
CA ASN A 34 4.97 -1.50 -7.82
C ASN A 34 6.22 -1.38 -8.69
N VAL A 35 6.09 -1.71 -9.97
CA VAL A 35 7.17 -1.60 -10.95
C VAL A 35 6.71 -0.70 -12.09
N GLU A 36 7.45 0.36 -12.31
CA GLU A 36 7.25 1.30 -13.42
C GLU A 36 8.44 1.20 -14.36
N GLN A 37 8.18 0.97 -15.65
CA GLN A 37 9.21 0.90 -16.68
C GLN A 37 9.14 2.16 -17.54
N VAL A 38 10.26 2.90 -17.58
CA VAL A 38 10.46 3.99 -18.53
C VAL A 38 11.71 3.65 -19.34
N GLU A 39 11.51 3.38 -20.63
CA GLU A 39 12.55 2.89 -21.54
C GLU A 39 13.28 1.64 -20.97
N ASN A 40 14.57 1.78 -20.66
CA ASN A 40 15.43 0.72 -20.13
C ASN A 40 15.64 0.83 -18.61
N MET A 41 14.88 1.68 -17.92
CA MET A 41 14.98 1.86 -16.47
C MET A 41 13.72 1.34 -15.77
N LEU A 42 13.91 0.46 -14.79
CA LEU A 42 12.86 -0.02 -13.89
C LEU A 42 12.94 0.73 -12.58
N THR A 43 11.85 1.43 -12.23
CA THR A 43 11.63 1.98 -10.89
C THR A 43 10.82 0.97 -10.08
N ILE A 44 11.40 0.49 -8.99
CA ILE A 44 10.81 -0.49 -8.09
C ILE A 44 10.47 0.21 -6.78
N ILE A 45 9.21 0.13 -6.36
CA ILE A 45 8.71 0.73 -5.12
C ILE A 45 8.05 -0.35 -4.26
N GLY A 46 8.65 -0.64 -3.11
CA GLY A 46 8.05 -1.51 -2.10
C GLY A 46 7.11 -0.70 -1.20
N THR A 47 5.90 -1.21 -0.96
CA THR A 47 4.89 -0.56 -0.13
C THR A 47 4.31 -1.51 0.91
N ALA A 48 3.92 -0.94 2.05
CA ALA A 48 3.19 -1.62 3.10
C ALA A 48 1.91 -0.84 3.42
N GLU A 49 0.80 -1.55 3.61
CA GLU A 49 -0.47 -0.99 4.06
C GLU A 49 -0.89 -1.72 5.34
N ASN A 50 -0.97 -1.00 6.45
CA ASN A 50 -1.54 -1.52 7.69
C ASN A 50 -3.05 -1.56 7.55
N LEU A 51 -3.63 -2.74 7.66
CA LEU A 51 -5.07 -2.95 7.54
C LEU A 51 -5.77 -2.84 8.90
N ASP A 52 -5.01 -2.88 10.00
CA ASP A 52 -5.53 -2.84 11.35
C ASP A 52 -5.70 -1.39 11.87
N SER A 53 -6.53 -1.27 12.90
CA SER A 53 -6.81 0.00 13.60
C SER A 53 -5.76 0.35 14.67
N GLU A 54 -4.67 -0.41 14.75
CA GLU A 54 -3.61 -0.25 15.75
C GLU A 54 -2.27 0.06 15.08
N PHE A 55 -1.35 0.66 15.83
CA PHE A 55 0.03 0.88 15.36
C PHE A 55 0.75 -0.47 15.24
N LYS A 56 1.58 -0.62 14.20
CA LYS A 56 2.45 -1.80 14.05
C LYS A 56 3.88 -1.40 13.78
N ASN A 57 4.80 -1.93 14.56
CA ASN A 57 6.21 -1.88 14.21
C ASN A 57 6.53 -3.06 13.30
N ILE A 58 7.09 -2.76 12.14
CA ILE A 58 7.48 -3.77 11.17
C ILE A 58 8.95 -3.64 10.82
N SER A 59 9.54 -4.75 10.40
CA SER A 59 10.76 -4.73 9.60
C SER A 59 10.45 -5.24 8.20
N PHE A 60 11.22 -4.82 7.20
CA PHE A 60 11.03 -5.27 5.83
C PHE A 60 12.35 -5.60 5.15
N LYS A 61 12.28 -6.47 4.16
CA LYS A 61 13.36 -6.85 3.25
C LYS A 61 12.85 -6.85 1.82
N LEU A 62 13.36 -5.93 0.99
CA LEU A 62 13.15 -5.94 -0.46
C LEU A 62 14.40 -6.49 -1.13
N THR A 63 14.29 -7.65 -1.76
CA THR A 63 15.38 -8.30 -2.51
C THR A 63 15.13 -8.23 -4.01
N VAL A 64 16.14 -7.79 -4.75
CA VAL A 64 16.20 -7.80 -6.21
C VAL A 64 17.19 -8.87 -6.65
N PHE A 65 16.69 -9.93 -7.27
CA PHE A 65 17.52 -10.92 -7.95
C PHE A 65 17.53 -10.59 -9.44
N ARG A 66 18.72 -10.50 -10.04
CA ARG A 66 18.90 -10.34 -11.47
C ARG A 66 19.71 -11.52 -11.99
N SER A 67 19.27 -12.07 -13.11
CA SER A 67 20.02 -13.05 -13.89
C SER A 67 19.95 -12.69 -15.36
N ASN A 68 21.08 -12.75 -16.05
CA ASN A 68 21.13 -12.49 -17.48
C ASN A 68 21.28 -13.82 -18.24
N LYS A 69 20.40 -14.05 -19.23
CA LYS A 69 20.39 -15.29 -20.02
C LYS A 69 21.63 -15.43 -20.92
N SER A 70 22.19 -14.33 -21.37
CA SER A 70 23.24 -14.29 -22.41
C SER A 70 24.66 -14.48 -21.85
N ASN A 71 24.91 -14.16 -20.57
CA ASN A 71 26.26 -14.24 -20.00
C ASN A 71 26.36 -14.86 -18.61
N SER A 72 25.32 -15.58 -18.14
CA SER A 72 25.28 -16.25 -16.83
C SER A 72 25.48 -15.34 -15.61
N ASN A 73 25.56 -14.02 -15.81
CA ASN A 73 25.75 -13.08 -14.71
C ASN A 73 24.50 -13.08 -13.81
N LYS A 74 24.73 -13.26 -12.51
CA LYS A 74 23.70 -13.18 -11.48
C LYS A 74 24.11 -12.14 -10.46
N SER A 75 23.18 -11.28 -10.07
CA SER A 75 23.37 -10.35 -8.97
C SER A 75 22.17 -10.38 -8.03
N LYS A 76 22.45 -10.08 -6.76
CA LYS A 76 21.46 -9.99 -5.70
C LYS A 76 21.70 -8.69 -4.95
N ASN A 77 20.68 -7.84 -4.90
CA ASN A 77 20.69 -6.65 -4.06
C ASN A 77 19.56 -6.75 -3.03
N SER A 78 19.75 -6.22 -1.82
CA SER A 78 18.71 -6.22 -0.79
C SER A 78 18.72 -4.90 -0.03
N GLN A 79 17.53 -4.40 0.28
CA GLN A 79 17.32 -3.24 1.12
C GLN A 79 16.41 -3.63 2.27
N ASP A 80 16.84 -3.26 3.46
CA ASP A 80 16.20 -3.61 4.72
C ASP A 80 15.94 -2.35 5.54
N GLY A 81 14.89 -2.37 6.35
CA GLY A 81 14.55 -1.24 7.22
C GLY A 81 13.48 -1.58 8.25
N ARG A 82 13.25 -0.64 9.16
CA ARG A 82 12.18 -0.70 10.17
C ARG A 82 11.29 0.52 10.03
N VAL A 83 9.98 0.32 10.17
CA VAL A 83 8.97 1.37 10.04
C VAL A 83 7.86 1.11 11.05
N THR A 84 7.36 2.18 11.66
CA THR A 84 6.11 2.13 12.44
C THR A 84 4.97 2.53 11.52
N LEU A 85 4.07 1.59 11.24
CA LEU A 85 2.85 1.84 10.49
C LEU A 85 1.76 2.35 11.43
N LYS A 86 1.17 3.50 11.11
CA LYS A 86 -0.02 3.98 11.82
C LYS A 86 -1.24 3.12 11.44
N PRO A 87 -2.33 3.17 12.24
CA PRO A 87 -3.60 2.56 11.88
C PRO A 87 -4.05 2.95 10.48
N ILE A 88 -4.44 1.96 9.67
CA ILE A 88 -5.05 2.17 8.35
C ILE A 88 -4.20 3.14 7.50
N GLN A 89 -2.89 2.89 7.44
CA GLN A 89 -1.95 3.75 6.73
C GLN A 89 -1.17 2.94 5.69
N LYS A 90 -0.94 3.57 4.54
CA LYS A 90 -0.08 3.06 3.48
C LYS A 90 1.22 3.86 3.41
N VAL A 91 2.36 3.18 3.38
CA VAL A 91 3.69 3.80 3.39
C VAL A 91 4.57 3.18 2.30
N ASN A 92 5.37 4.02 1.65
CA ASN A 92 6.44 3.57 0.77
C ASN A 92 7.66 3.17 1.62
N LEU A 93 8.06 1.90 1.52
CA LEU A 93 9.16 1.35 2.31
C LEU A 93 10.52 1.64 1.67
N SER A 94 10.61 1.50 0.36
CA SER A 94 11.85 1.70 -0.39
C SER A 94 11.58 2.02 -1.86
N LYS A 95 12.54 2.71 -2.48
CA LYS A 95 12.53 3.05 -3.91
C LYS A 95 13.91 2.75 -4.49
N THR A 96 13.97 1.94 -5.54
CA THR A 96 15.22 1.59 -6.23
C THR A 96 15.03 1.71 -7.72
N GLN A 97 16.04 2.23 -8.43
CA GLN A 97 16.09 2.28 -9.88
C GLN A 97 17.21 1.38 -10.39
N ILE A 98 16.90 0.55 -11.38
CA ILE A 98 17.85 -0.36 -12.02
C ILE A 98 17.69 -0.33 -13.54
N ASN A 99 18.81 -0.53 -14.24
CA ASN A 99 18.78 -0.76 -15.69
C ASN A 99 18.24 -2.17 -16.00
N PHE A 100 17.43 -2.25 -17.05
CA PHE A 100 16.77 -3.46 -17.54
C PHE A 100 17.06 -3.66 -19.02
N ASN A 101 17.63 -4.83 -19.34
CA ASN A 101 17.83 -5.29 -20.71
C ASN A 101 16.88 -6.44 -21.03
N LYS A 102 16.59 -6.67 -22.32
CA LYS A 102 15.65 -7.73 -22.76
C LYS A 102 16.06 -9.15 -22.35
N ASP A 103 17.37 -9.38 -22.18
CA ASP A 103 17.93 -10.68 -21.77
C ASP A 103 17.97 -10.87 -20.24
N ASP A 104 17.59 -9.85 -19.48
CA ASP A 104 17.55 -9.93 -18.02
C ASP A 104 16.23 -10.55 -17.55
N GLN A 105 16.34 -11.44 -16.58
CA GLN A 105 15.24 -11.85 -15.72
C GLN A 105 15.47 -11.24 -14.34
N ILE A 106 14.47 -10.51 -13.85
CA ILE A 106 14.51 -9.83 -12.56
C ILE A 106 13.38 -10.39 -11.69
N ILE A 107 13.74 -10.89 -10.51
CA ILE A 107 12.79 -11.36 -9.50
C ILE A 107 12.87 -10.41 -8.31
N LEU A 108 11.75 -9.81 -7.97
CA LEU A 108 11.57 -8.91 -6.84
C LEU A 108 10.84 -9.66 -5.74
N LEU A 109 11.36 -9.63 -4.52
CA LEU A 109 10.75 -10.25 -3.36
C LEU A 109 10.70 -9.23 -2.22
N LEU A 110 9.50 -8.92 -1.74
CA LEU A 110 9.27 -8.10 -0.57
C LEU A 110 8.73 -8.99 0.55
N LEU A 111 9.41 -8.96 1.69
CA LEU A 111 8.98 -9.62 2.92
C LEU A 111 8.84 -8.58 4.02
N ILE A 112 7.75 -8.64 4.78
CA ILE A 112 7.45 -7.80 5.92
C ILE A 112 7.29 -8.71 7.14
N TYR A 113 7.98 -8.34 8.22
CA TYR A 113 8.02 -9.08 9.47
C TYR A 113 7.46 -8.24 10.61
N ASP A 114 6.85 -8.92 11.59
CA ASP A 114 6.48 -8.33 12.87
C ASP A 114 7.67 -8.23 13.85
N GLU A 115 7.39 -7.86 15.09
CA GLU A 115 8.39 -7.76 16.16
C GLU A 115 9.00 -9.11 16.58
N ASN A 116 8.35 -10.23 16.24
CA ASN A 116 8.78 -11.59 16.53
C ASN A 116 9.47 -12.27 15.33
N ASP A 117 9.84 -11.49 14.31
CA ASP A 117 10.43 -11.95 13.04
C ASP A 117 9.52 -12.91 12.24
N VAL A 118 8.20 -12.85 12.45
CA VAL A 118 7.20 -13.63 11.70
C VAL A 118 6.77 -12.87 10.45
N ILE A 119 6.69 -13.56 9.31
CA ILE A 119 6.27 -12.95 8.03
C ILE A 119 4.76 -12.66 8.08
N ILE A 120 4.42 -11.39 8.19
CA ILE A 120 3.03 -10.89 8.19
C ILE A 120 2.58 -10.37 6.83
N GLY A 121 3.51 -10.05 5.93
CA GLY A 121 3.23 -9.60 4.57
C GLY A 121 4.30 -10.03 3.57
N LYS A 122 3.90 -10.35 2.34
CA LYS A 122 4.83 -10.71 1.26
C LYS A 122 4.28 -10.38 -0.12
N ASP A 123 5.18 -10.03 -1.03
CA ASP A 123 4.85 -9.88 -2.45
C ASP A 123 6.04 -10.30 -3.32
N ARG A 124 5.75 -10.81 -4.53
CA ARG A 124 6.76 -11.25 -5.50
C ARG A 124 6.37 -10.85 -6.91
N VAL A 125 7.27 -10.15 -7.59
CA VAL A 125 7.09 -9.73 -8.98
C VAL A 125 8.25 -10.25 -9.81
N VAL A 126 7.96 -10.75 -11.02
CA VAL A 126 8.98 -11.19 -11.98
C VAL A 126 8.87 -10.32 -13.23
N VAL A 127 10.00 -9.82 -13.71
CA VAL A 127 10.09 -8.97 -14.91
C VAL A 127 11.10 -9.60 -15.87
N GLY A 128 10.67 -9.92 -17.09
CA GLY A 128 11.47 -10.67 -18.06
C GLY A 128 11.54 -12.18 -17.77
N GLY A 129 12.06 -12.95 -18.73
CA GLY A 129 12.10 -14.43 -18.67
C GLY A 129 11.10 -15.11 -19.63
N ASP A 130 11.25 -16.43 -19.83
CA ASP A 130 10.35 -17.23 -20.70
C ASP A 130 9.04 -17.62 -19.99
N GLU A 131 8.97 -17.40 -18.67
CA GLU A 131 7.75 -17.56 -17.90
C GLU A 131 7.07 -16.22 -17.71
N GLU A 132 6.21 -15.84 -18.67
CA GLU A 132 5.16 -14.83 -18.48
C GLU A 132 4.11 -15.38 -17.48
N SER A 133 4.53 -15.57 -16.23
CA SER A 133 3.56 -15.64 -15.14
C SER A 133 2.96 -14.25 -15.02
N LYS A 134 1.68 -14.16 -15.41
CA LYS A 134 0.79 -12.99 -15.40
C LYS A 134 1.00 -12.09 -14.17
N VAL A 135 2.00 -11.23 -14.20
CA VAL A 135 2.13 -10.09 -13.32
C VAL A 135 2.31 -8.93 -14.26
N SER A 136 1.25 -8.13 -14.38
CA SER A 136 1.22 -6.96 -15.23
C SER A 136 2.37 -6.04 -14.83
N VAL A 137 3.47 -6.09 -15.59
CA VAL A 137 4.25 -4.88 -15.82
C VAL A 137 3.22 -3.91 -16.36
N VAL A 138 2.80 -2.97 -15.52
CA VAL A 138 1.95 -1.88 -15.97
C VAL A 138 2.86 -1.07 -16.88
N LYS A 139 2.95 -1.48 -18.16
CA LYS A 139 3.26 -0.53 -19.23
C LYS A 139 2.34 0.64 -18.96
N PRO A 140 2.82 1.90 -18.90
CA PRO A 140 1.98 3.04 -18.59
C PRO A 140 0.76 2.95 -19.51
N LYS A 141 -0.36 2.51 -18.94
CA LYS A 141 -1.61 2.46 -19.68
C LYS A 141 -1.97 3.92 -19.73
N ASP A 142 -1.93 4.47 -20.94
CA ASP A 142 -2.44 5.78 -21.29
C ASP A 142 -3.98 5.78 -21.20
N GLY A 143 -4.48 5.31 -20.07
CA GLY A 143 -5.86 5.38 -19.65
C GLY A 143 -5.80 6.02 -18.29
N LEU A 144 -6.44 7.18 -18.15
CA LEU A 144 -6.61 7.85 -16.87
C LEU A 144 -7.11 6.82 -15.85
N GLU A 145 -6.25 6.37 -14.94
CA GLU A 145 -6.72 5.84 -13.67
C GLU A 145 -7.51 7.00 -13.06
N MET A 146 -8.83 6.84 -12.91
CA MET A 146 -9.64 7.85 -12.24
C MET A 146 -9.20 7.91 -10.78
N ILE A 147 -8.18 8.74 -10.51
CA ILE A 147 -8.01 9.37 -9.21
C ILE A 147 -9.37 10.02 -8.97
N GLY A 148 -10.08 9.59 -7.91
CA GLY A 148 -11.42 10.10 -7.62
C GLY A 148 -11.45 11.63 -7.74
N ILE A 149 -12.59 12.19 -8.19
CA ILE A 149 -12.71 13.63 -8.47
C ILE A 149 -12.34 14.41 -7.21
N VAL A 150 -11.27 15.20 -7.28
CA VAL A 150 -10.89 16.15 -6.23
C VAL A 150 -11.29 17.55 -6.69
N ALA A 151 -12.29 18.14 -6.02
CA ALA A 151 -12.77 19.48 -6.33
C ALA A 151 -12.00 20.53 -5.52
N ASN A 152 -11.46 21.53 -6.21
CA ASN A 152 -10.91 22.73 -5.57
C ASN A 152 -12.01 23.78 -5.44
N GLU A 153 -12.44 24.05 -4.21
CA GLU A 153 -13.44 25.05 -3.86
C GLU A 153 -12.81 26.22 -3.07
N THR A 154 -11.48 26.36 -3.11
CA THR A 154 -10.73 27.43 -2.43
C THR A 154 -10.65 28.70 -3.30
N LYS A 155 -10.54 29.86 -2.64
CA LYS A 155 -10.46 31.19 -3.30
C LYS A 155 -9.19 31.94 -2.91
N THR A 156 -8.62 31.68 -1.74
CA THR A 156 -7.38 32.33 -1.27
C THR A 156 -6.12 31.65 -1.80
N ARG A 157 -4.99 32.38 -1.78
CA ARG A 157 -3.68 31.81 -2.11
C ARG A 157 -3.31 30.64 -1.20
N LEU A 158 -3.56 30.76 0.11
CA LEU A 158 -3.25 29.71 1.08
C LEU A 158 -4.12 28.46 0.87
N GLY A 159 -5.40 28.64 0.54
CA GLY A 159 -6.28 27.53 0.19
C GLY A 159 -5.83 26.79 -1.06
N ASN A 160 -5.44 27.53 -2.11
CA ASN A 160 -4.94 26.91 -3.34
C ASN A 160 -3.61 26.18 -3.11
N GLU A 161 -2.68 26.77 -2.34
CA GLU A 161 -1.41 26.15 -2.00
C GLU A 161 -1.61 24.86 -1.19
N PHE A 162 -2.55 24.86 -0.24
CA PHE A 162 -2.95 23.64 0.46
C PHE A 162 -3.57 22.61 -0.49
N TYR A 163 -4.45 23.02 -1.41
CA TYR A 163 -5.06 22.12 -2.39
C TYR A 163 -4.01 21.38 -3.21
N ASP A 164 -2.97 22.08 -3.68
CA ASP A 164 -1.89 21.48 -4.46
C ASP A 164 -1.13 20.43 -3.64
N TYR A 165 -0.79 20.75 -2.38
CA TYR A 165 -0.15 19.78 -1.49
C TYR A 165 -1.04 18.58 -1.17
N PHE A 166 -2.32 18.82 -0.88
CA PHE A 166 -3.28 17.78 -0.60
C PHE A 166 -3.48 16.86 -1.81
N TYR A 167 -3.67 17.42 -3.01
CA TYR A 167 -3.84 16.66 -4.23
C TYR A 167 -2.61 15.81 -4.53
N TYR A 168 -1.41 16.34 -4.31
CA TYR A 168 -0.17 15.59 -4.44
C TYR A 168 -0.13 14.38 -3.50
N GLU A 169 -0.38 14.56 -2.20
CA GLU A 169 -0.38 13.44 -1.24
C GLU A 169 -1.51 12.44 -1.52
N TYR A 170 -2.72 12.91 -1.80
CA TYR A 170 -3.88 12.09 -2.14
C TYR A 170 -3.62 11.22 -3.39
N SER A 171 -3.00 11.77 -4.42
CA SER A 171 -2.69 11.04 -5.66
C SER A 171 -1.76 9.84 -5.45
N LYS A 172 -0.83 9.92 -4.49
CA LYS A 172 0.10 8.82 -4.14
C LYS A 172 -0.63 7.62 -3.55
N LEU A 173 -1.76 7.85 -2.90
CA LEU A 173 -2.53 6.80 -2.24
C LEU A 173 -3.18 5.86 -3.26
N LYS A 174 -3.37 6.33 -4.51
CA LYS A 174 -4.00 5.60 -5.64
C LYS A 174 -5.36 5.02 -5.23
N ILE A 175 -6.18 5.85 -4.59
CA ILE A 175 -7.53 5.48 -4.15
C ILE A 175 -8.44 5.44 -5.38
N ASN A 176 -9.08 4.30 -5.61
CA ASN A 176 -10.09 4.15 -6.64
C ASN A 176 -11.48 4.26 -5.99
N SER A 177 -12.08 5.44 -6.04
CA SER A 177 -13.41 5.71 -5.52
C SER A 177 -14.21 6.58 -6.48
N ASN A 178 -15.52 6.34 -6.52
CA ASN A 178 -16.48 7.16 -7.25
C ASN A 178 -17.02 8.35 -6.42
N LYS A 179 -16.57 8.50 -5.15
CA LYS A 179 -16.95 9.65 -4.32
C LYS A 179 -16.10 10.88 -4.66
N VAL A 180 -16.70 12.05 -4.53
CA VAL A 180 -16.03 13.33 -4.74
C VAL A 180 -15.37 13.76 -3.43
N VAL A 181 -14.09 14.14 -3.50
CA VAL A 181 -13.35 14.76 -2.40
C VAL A 181 -13.29 16.26 -2.67
N SER A 182 -13.78 17.09 -1.76
CA SER A 182 -13.75 18.56 -1.92
C SER A 182 -12.80 19.19 -0.91
N VAL A 183 -11.96 20.10 -1.39
CA VAL A 183 -11.17 21.01 -0.54
C VAL A 183 -11.80 22.40 -0.65
N GLY A 184 -12.52 22.79 0.39
CA GLY A 184 -13.20 24.08 0.50
C GLY A 184 -12.51 25.02 1.48
N GLU A 185 -12.92 26.28 1.46
CA GLU A 185 -12.52 27.25 2.47
C GLU A 185 -13.69 28.11 2.96
N GLU A 186 -13.66 28.45 4.25
CA GLU A 186 -14.51 29.46 4.86
C GLU A 186 -13.66 30.66 5.29
N LEU A 187 -14.03 31.84 4.80
CA LEU A 187 -13.42 33.09 5.22
C LEU A 187 -14.07 33.56 6.51
N THR A 188 -13.29 33.59 7.58
CA THR A 188 -13.75 34.12 8.87
C THR A 188 -13.32 35.57 9.07
N VAL A 189 -14.04 36.29 9.92
CA VAL A 189 -13.78 37.70 10.21
C VAL A 189 -12.38 37.82 10.83
N GLY A 190 -11.49 38.60 10.20
CA GLY A 190 -10.10 38.77 10.65
C GLY A 190 -9.03 38.10 9.77
N ILE A 191 -9.30 37.88 8.47
CA ILE A 191 -8.32 37.38 7.48
C ILE A 191 -7.84 35.94 7.77
N THR A 192 -8.59 35.18 8.56
CA THR A 192 -8.29 33.77 8.82
C THR A 192 -9.11 32.89 7.88
N THR A 193 -8.39 32.04 7.14
CA THR A 193 -8.97 31.06 6.23
C THR A 193 -9.10 29.73 6.97
N LYS A 194 -10.33 29.23 7.13
CA LYS A 194 -10.54 27.85 7.56
C LYS A 194 -10.59 26.95 6.32
N ILE A 195 -9.76 25.92 6.28
CA ILE A 195 -9.79 24.89 5.25
C ILE A 195 -10.66 23.74 5.72
N ILE A 196 -11.46 23.19 4.80
CA ILE A 196 -12.37 22.08 5.05
C ILE A 196 -12.13 21.02 3.97
N VAL A 197 -11.79 19.80 4.39
CA VAL A 197 -11.68 18.64 3.51
C VAL A 197 -12.89 17.74 3.74
N SER A 198 -13.63 17.44 2.69
CA SER A 198 -14.85 16.63 2.78
C SER A 198 -14.94 15.56 1.70
N VAL A 199 -15.73 14.51 1.97
CA VAL A 199 -16.03 13.44 1.01
C VAL A 199 -17.55 13.34 0.84
N ASN A 200 -18.07 13.66 -0.34
CA ASN A 200 -19.51 13.78 -0.61
C ASN A 200 -20.28 14.65 0.42
N GLY A 201 -19.64 15.71 0.93
CA GLY A 201 -20.22 16.62 1.92
C GLY A 201 -19.99 16.22 3.38
N ASP A 202 -19.49 15.02 3.67
CA ASP A 202 -19.07 14.64 5.03
C ASP A 202 -17.71 15.29 5.34
N VAL A 203 -17.65 16.17 6.35
CA VAL A 203 -16.40 16.81 6.77
C VAL A 203 -15.48 15.78 7.41
N ILE A 204 -14.29 15.61 6.82
CA ILE A 204 -13.26 14.67 7.27
C ILE A 204 -12.20 15.37 8.10
N ASP A 205 -11.86 16.61 7.72
CA ASP A 205 -10.84 17.40 8.40
C ASP A 205 -11.14 18.90 8.25
N GLU A 206 -10.81 19.67 9.29
CA GLU A 206 -10.94 21.14 9.27
C GLU A 206 -9.85 21.80 10.12
N PHE A 207 -9.28 22.89 9.62
CA PHE A 207 -8.24 23.63 10.34
C PHE A 207 -8.12 25.07 9.86
N ILE A 208 -7.51 25.93 10.69
CA ILE A 208 -7.17 27.31 10.30
C ILE A 208 -5.83 27.30 9.56
N ALA A 209 -5.83 27.74 8.30
CA ALA A 209 -4.63 27.85 7.49
C ALA A 209 -3.65 28.86 8.09
N ARG A 210 -2.37 28.53 8.00
CA ARG A 210 -1.26 29.39 8.38
C ARG A 210 -0.34 29.57 7.18
N PRO A 211 0.27 30.74 6.98
CA PRO A 211 1.18 31.00 5.86
C PRO A 211 2.54 30.29 5.99
N ASP A 212 2.61 29.25 6.82
CA ASP A 212 3.81 28.46 7.03
C ASP A 212 3.75 27.22 6.14
N ASP A 213 4.74 27.09 5.26
CA ASP A 213 4.78 26.06 4.22
C ASP A 213 4.87 24.64 4.81
N GLU A 214 5.69 24.47 5.86
CA GLU A 214 5.82 23.18 6.55
C GLU A 214 4.49 22.77 7.19
N PHE A 215 3.79 23.71 7.82
CA PHE A 215 2.46 23.47 8.36
C PHE A 215 1.46 23.04 7.28
N LEU A 216 1.41 23.70 6.12
CA LEU A 216 0.48 23.34 5.05
C LEU A 216 0.78 21.94 4.49
N LYS A 217 2.04 21.58 4.29
CA LYS A 217 2.45 20.24 3.85
C LYS A 217 2.12 19.16 4.89
N TYR A 218 2.34 19.46 6.16
CA TYR A 218 1.96 18.58 7.25
C TYR A 218 0.45 18.33 7.27
N MET A 219 -0.35 19.40 7.22
CA MET A 219 -1.81 19.27 7.18
C MET A 219 -2.29 18.53 5.93
N ALA A 220 -1.68 18.76 4.76
CA ALA A 220 -2.02 18.05 3.54
C ALA A 220 -1.82 16.53 3.69
N THR A 221 -0.69 16.13 4.30
CA THR A 221 -0.40 14.73 4.60
C THR A 221 -1.45 14.17 5.56
N VAL A 222 -1.73 14.85 6.68
CA VAL A 222 -2.71 14.42 7.69
C VAL A 222 -4.11 14.28 7.10
N SER A 223 -4.59 15.29 6.37
CA SER A 223 -5.92 15.27 5.76
C SER A 223 -6.03 14.16 4.70
N SER A 224 -5.01 13.94 3.88
CA SER A 224 -5.00 12.84 2.90
C SER A 224 -5.05 11.46 3.56
N ASP A 225 -4.33 11.27 4.67
CA ASP A 225 -4.35 10.05 5.47
C ASP A 225 -5.75 9.83 6.08
N ASN A 226 -6.39 10.89 6.57
CA ASN A 226 -7.75 10.81 7.14
C ASN A 226 -8.80 10.44 6.08
N VAL A 227 -8.69 11.02 4.87
CA VAL A 227 -9.55 10.65 3.73
C VAL A 227 -9.34 9.19 3.33
N PHE A 228 -8.09 8.71 3.29
CA PHE A 228 -7.79 7.31 3.04
C PHE A 228 -8.42 6.38 4.08
N LYS A 229 -8.31 6.72 5.36
CA LYS A 229 -8.95 5.97 6.45
C LYS A 229 -10.47 5.91 6.30
N TYR A 230 -11.09 7.03 5.94
CA TYR A 230 -12.53 7.10 5.69
C TYR A 230 -12.95 6.12 4.58
N PHE A 231 -12.25 6.12 3.44
CA PHE A 231 -12.53 5.17 2.35
C PHE A 231 -12.33 3.71 2.76
N LYS A 232 -11.28 3.41 3.52
CA LYS A 232 -11.02 2.05 4.01
C LYS A 232 -12.09 1.54 4.96
N ASN A 233 -12.61 2.42 5.81
CA ASN A 233 -13.73 2.07 6.70
C ASN A 233 -15.00 1.77 5.91
N LEU A 234 -15.28 2.52 4.83
CA LEU A 234 -16.39 2.22 3.93
C LEU A 234 -16.23 0.87 3.22
N GLU A 235 -15.02 0.56 2.73
CA GLU A 235 -14.71 -0.76 2.14
C GLU A 235 -14.97 -1.90 3.14
N LYS A 236 -14.50 -1.75 4.39
CA LYS A 236 -14.74 -2.74 5.45
C LYS A 236 -16.23 -2.94 5.72
N GLN A 237 -17.00 -1.85 5.82
CA GLN A 237 -18.46 -1.91 6.05
C GLN A 237 -19.17 -2.65 4.91
N ALA A 238 -18.83 -2.38 3.65
CA ALA A 238 -19.41 -3.06 2.49
C ALA A 238 -19.14 -4.59 2.50
N LEU A 239 -17.94 -5.01 2.91
CA LEU A 239 -17.58 -6.42 3.04
C LEU A 239 -18.40 -7.15 4.10
N TYR A 240 -18.74 -6.50 5.22
CA TYR A 240 -19.61 -7.08 6.23
C TYR A 240 -21.03 -7.29 5.70
N LEU A 241 -21.56 -6.37 4.89
CA LEU A 241 -22.90 -6.48 4.31
C LEU A 241 -23.03 -7.60 3.28
N THR A 242 -21.95 -7.95 2.57
CA THR A 242 -21.98 -9.02 1.53
C THR A 242 -21.83 -10.42 2.12
N ARG A 243 -21.45 -10.55 3.39
CA ARG A 243 -21.27 -11.86 4.07
C ARG A 243 -22.54 -12.39 4.74
N TYR A 244 -23.64 -11.62 4.74
CA TYR A 244 -24.97 -12.05 5.17
C TYR A 244 -25.89 -12.16 3.95
#